data_AF-A0A924DF15-F1
#
_entry.id   AF-A0A924DF15-F1
#
_cell.length_a   1.000
_cell.length_b   1.000
_cell.length_c   1.000
_cell.angle_alpha   90.00
_cell.angle_beta   90.00
_cell.angle_gamma   90.00
#
_symmetry.space_group_name_H-M   'P 1'
#
loop_
_entity.id
_entity.type
_entity.pdbx_description
1 polymer ?
#
loop_
_entity_poly.entity_id
_entity_poly.type
_entity_poly.pdbx_seq_one_letter_code
_entity_poly.pdbx_strand_id
1 'polypeptide(L)' 'AAEIGKEIFLSPRSVEGIRQKLIEKVGVRNTAGLVMFALKNGIVD' A
#
# COMPACT_ATOMS: atom_id res chain seq x y z
N ALA A 1 -7.32 -0.65 6.30
CA ALA A 1 -6.26 0.17 6.95
C ALA A 1 -6.20 -0.09 8.45
N ALA A 2 -7.35 -0.16 9.12
CA ALA A 2 -7.44 -0.47 10.55
C ALA A 2 -6.79 -1.81 10.94
N GLU A 3 -7.06 -2.90 10.21
CA GLU A 3 -6.47 -4.22 10.50
C GLU A 3 -4.94 -4.20 10.37
N ILE A 4 -4.41 -3.71 9.25
CA ILE A 4 -2.96 -3.54 9.04
C ILE A 4 -2.34 -2.73 10.18
N GLY A 5 -2.94 -1.58 10.52
CA GLY A 5 -2.45 -0.71 11.59
C GLY A 5 -2.40 -1.41 12.95
N LYS A 6 -3.40 -2.24 13.26
CA LYS A 6 -3.43 -3.04 14.48
C LYS A 6 -2.27 -4.06 14.51
N GLU A 7 -2.02 -4.76 13.41
CA GLU A 7 -0.97 -5.79 13.33
C GLU A 7 0.45 -5.20 13.41
N ILE A 8 0.66 -3.99 12.88
CA ILE A 8 2.00 -3.35 12.84
C ILE A 8 2.16 -2.16 13.79
N PHE A 9 1.25 -2.00 14.76
CA PHE A 9 1.26 -0.93 15.77
C PHE A 9 1.28 0.50 15.18
N LEU A 10 0.55 0.74 14.09
CA LEU A 10 0.38 2.05 13.46
C LEU A 10 -1.08 2.51 13.44
N SER A 11 -1.27 3.83 13.43
CA SER A 11 -2.61 4.39 13.23
C SER A 11 -3.14 4.09 11.82
N PRO A 12 -4.46 3.92 11.63
CA PRO A 12 -5.06 3.70 10.31
C PRO A 12 -4.68 4.81 9.32
N ARG A 13 -4.64 6.07 9.79
CA ARG A 13 -4.24 7.25 9.01
C ARG A 13 -2.79 7.17 8.53
N SER A 14 -1.89 6.64 9.35
CA SER A 14 -0.49 6.42 8.95
C SER A 14 -0.38 5.38 7.84
N VAL A 15 -1.12 4.26 7.93
CA VAL A 15 -1.17 3.22 6.89
C VAL A 15 -1.71 3.78 5.58
N GLU A 16 -2.75 4.61 5.63
CA GLU A 16 -3.29 5.32 4.45
C GLU A 16 -2.27 6.27 3.84
N GLY A 17 -1.57 7.06 4.65
CA GLY A 17 -0.51 7.94 4.18
C GLY A 17 0.64 7.19 3.49
N ILE A 18 1.06 6.05 4.04
CA ILE A 18 2.06 5.17 3.42
C ILE A 18 1.56 4.67 2.07
N ARG A 19 0.30 4.20 2.01
CA ARG A 19 -0.32 3.72 0.76
C ARG A 19 -0.36 4.80 -0.32
N GLN A 20 -0.76 6.04 0.02
CA GLN A 20 -0.77 7.15 -0.93
C GLN A 20 0.63 7.44 -1.48
N LYS A 21 1.64 7.50 -0.59
CA LYS A 21 3.05 7.67 -1.03
C LYS A 21 3.52 6.54 -1.96
N LEU A 22 3.12 5.30 -1.71
CA LEU A 22 3.45 4.17 -2.59
C LEU A 22 2.76 4.30 -3.96
N ILE A 23 1.47 4.67 -3.98
CA ILE A 23 0.71 4.91 -5.21
C ILE A 23 1.38 6.00 -6.05
N GLU A 24 1.75 7.12 -5.44
CA GLU A 24 2.44 8.23 -6.09
C GLU A 24 3.82 7.83 -6.63
N LYS A 25 4.65 7.18 -5.80
CA LYS A 25 6.01 6.75 -6.19
C LYS A 25 6.02 5.74 -7.33
N VAL A 26 5.04 4.86 -7.37
CA VAL A 26 4.91 3.82 -8.40
C VAL A 26 4.18 4.35 -9.64
N GLY A 27 3.50 5.50 -9.54
CA GLY A 27 2.76 6.11 -10.66
C GLY A 27 1.47 5.38 -11.02
N VAL A 28 0.84 4.70 -10.05
CA VAL A 28 -0.45 4.00 -10.23
C VAL A 28 -1.61 4.87 -9.76
N ARG A 29 -2.83 4.56 -10.19
CA ARG A 29 -4.01 5.39 -9.90
C ARG A 29 -4.72 5.04 -8.59
N ASN A 30 -4.51 3.83 -8.07
CA ASN A 30 -5.21 3.31 -6.90
C ASN A 30 -4.51 2.08 -6.31
N THR A 31 -5.05 1.57 -5.21
CA THR A 31 -4.56 0.38 -4.51
C THR A 31 -4.53 -0.87 -5.40
N ALA A 32 -5.53 -1.08 -6.24
CA ALA A 32 -5.55 -2.25 -7.13
C ALA A 32 -4.38 -2.19 -8.13
N GLY A 33 -4.10 -1.01 -8.69
CA GLY A 33 -2.92 -0.77 -9.52
C GLY A 33 -1.61 -1.03 -8.77
N LEU A 34 -1.53 -0.63 -7.50
CA LEU A 34 -0.36 -0.91 -6.66
C LEU A 34 -0.15 -2.41 -6.43
N VAL A 35 -1.22 -3.16 -6.16
CA VAL A 35 -1.16 -4.63 -5.99
C VAL A 35 -0.72 -5.30 -7.29
N MET A 36 -1.31 -4.92 -8.43
CA MET A 36 -0.93 -5.47 -9.74
C MET A 36 0.52 -5.16 -10.09
N PHE A 37 1.01 -3.96 -9.76
CA PHE A 37 2.41 -3.61 -9.92
C PHE A 37 3.31 -4.54 -9.09
N ALA A 38 2.98 -4.75 -7.82
CA ALA A 38 3.78 -5.58 -6.92
C ALA A 38 3.87 -7.05 -7.42
N LEU A 39 2.76 -7.63 -7.85
CA LEU A 39 2.72 -8.98 -8.43
C LEU A 39 3.53 -9.09 -9.72
N LYS A 40 3.34 -8.15 -10.66
CA LYS A 40 4.06 -8.16 -11.95
C LYS A 40 5.57 -8.04 -11.82
N ASN A 41 6.04 -7.41 -10.74
CA ASN A 41 7.46 -7.20 -10.48
C ASN A 41 8.05 -8.20 -9.46
N GLY A 42 7.28 -9.18 -8.99
CA GLY A 42 7.75 -10.18 -8.02
C GLY A 42 8.15 -9.57 -6.67
N ILE A 43 7.48 -8.50 -6.24
CA ILE A 43 7.72 -7.86 -4.93
C ILE A 43 6.97 -8.61 -3.83
N VAL A 44 5.83 -9.21 -4.18
CA VAL A 44 4.97 -10.03 -3.32
C VAL A 44 4.41 -11.19 -4.14
N ASP A 45 4.11 -12.29 -3.46
CA ASP A 45 3.69 -13.56 -4.04
C ASP A 45 2.27 -13.93 -3.60
#